data_AF-A0A525BZF2-F1
#
_entry.id   AF-A0A525BZF2-F1
#
_cell.length_a   1.000
_cell.length_b   1.000
_cell.length_c   1.000
_cell.angle_alpha   90.00
_cell.angle_beta   90.00
_cell.angle_gamma   90.00
#
_symmetry.space_group_name_H-M   'P 1'
#
loop_
_entity.id
_entity.type
_entity.pdbx_description
1 polymer ?
#
loop_
_entity_poly.entity_id
_entity_poly.type
_entity_poly.pdbx_seq_one_letter_code
_entity_poly.pdbx_strand_id
1 'polypeptide(L)'
;MQTLCIKDWAVWIPADIDLAEWAENNPALADDGSTPKVAAVPPAMRRRLDRLGKISLSVASDLVERNGYMPSVFCSRHGEIQTTIQMLKDLIWNNDISPTRFSLSVHNAISGIFTIANKSELPVTSITAGRQDLTSCFYEAYGQLKEAKSDNVLCVIYDEPIPDEYQKYCPVPRYPYAVGLVLSLDQGIKCSFSHSEKLSSDCIEKIGKEVMALEFIKAIILQKESVEFVTDNSCGKQVWRVTIENY
;
A
#
# COMPACT_ATOMS: atom_id res chain seq x y z
N MET A 1 15.45 17.91 1.74
CA MET A 1 14.43 17.32 0.86
C MET A 1 15.00 16.00 0.40
N GLN A 2 14.33 14.87 0.67
CA GLN A 2 14.75 13.57 0.15
C GLN A 2 14.04 13.35 -1.18
N THR A 3 14.79 12.83 -2.15
CA THR A 3 14.30 12.62 -3.51
C THR A 3 14.42 11.14 -3.85
N LEU A 4 13.35 10.62 -4.46
CA LEU A 4 13.28 9.26 -5.00
C LEU A 4 12.64 9.34 -6.39
N CYS A 5 13.02 8.42 -7.26
CA CYS A 5 12.45 8.30 -8.60
C CYS A 5 11.48 7.12 -8.67
N ILE A 6 10.34 7.31 -9.32
CA ILE A 6 9.36 6.25 -9.62
C ILE A 6 9.71 5.67 -10.98
N LYS A 7 10.35 4.50 -10.99
CA LYS A 7 10.78 3.82 -12.20
C LYS A 7 9.62 3.11 -12.91
N ASP A 8 8.76 2.47 -12.14
CA ASP A 8 7.60 1.74 -12.62
C ASP A 8 6.52 1.71 -11.53
N TRP A 9 5.27 1.46 -11.89
CA TRP A 9 4.15 1.40 -10.97
C TRP A 9 3.03 0.48 -11.47
N ALA A 10 2.23 -0.01 -10.55
CA ALA A 10 1.03 -0.79 -10.83
C ALA A 10 -0.04 -0.45 -9.80
N VAL A 11 -1.31 -0.51 -10.19
CA VAL A 11 -2.44 -0.30 -9.28
C VAL A 11 -3.51 -1.34 -9.53
N TRP A 12 -4.12 -1.80 -8.44
CA TRP A 12 -5.32 -2.61 -8.48
C TRP A 12 -6.42 -1.93 -7.66
N ILE A 13 -7.59 -1.82 -8.27
CA ILE A 13 -8.85 -1.32 -7.70
C ILE A 13 -9.99 -2.25 -8.16
N PRO A 14 -11.11 -2.33 -7.42
CA PRO A 14 -12.19 -3.27 -7.71
C PRO A 14 -13.14 -2.68 -8.78
N ALA A 15 -12.59 -2.39 -9.96
CA ALA A 15 -13.33 -1.89 -11.10
C ALA A 15 -12.58 -2.18 -12.40
N ASP A 16 -13.31 -2.63 -13.42
CA ASP A 16 -12.84 -2.64 -14.80
C ASP A 16 -13.12 -1.26 -15.41
N ILE A 17 -12.27 -0.29 -15.04
CA ILE A 17 -12.35 1.11 -15.46
C ILE A 17 -11.02 1.55 -16.07
N ASP A 18 -11.08 2.43 -17.06
CA ASP A 18 -9.88 3.10 -17.54
C ASP A 18 -9.21 3.91 -16.41
N LEU A 19 -7.90 3.72 -16.23
CA LEU A 19 -7.17 4.32 -15.11
C LEU A 19 -7.10 5.85 -15.21
N ALA A 20 -7.08 6.42 -16.43
CA ALA A 20 -7.11 7.87 -16.61
C ALA A 20 -8.50 8.43 -16.27
N GLU A 21 -9.57 7.74 -16.66
CA GLU A 21 -10.93 8.08 -16.25
C GLU A 21 -11.11 8.03 -14.73
N TRP A 22 -10.60 6.98 -14.09
CA TRP A 22 -10.62 6.85 -12.63
C TRP A 22 -9.83 7.97 -11.94
N ALA A 23 -8.67 8.34 -12.48
CA ALA A 23 -7.83 9.38 -11.90
C ALA A 23 -8.44 10.77 -12.03
N GLU A 24 -9.02 11.09 -13.19
CA GLU A 24 -9.64 12.40 -13.48
C GLU A 24 -10.93 12.60 -12.69
N ASN A 25 -11.83 11.62 -12.74
CA ASN A 25 -13.20 11.78 -12.24
C ASN A 25 -13.37 11.34 -10.78
N ASN A 26 -12.43 10.55 -10.26
CA ASN A 26 -12.49 9.96 -8.92
C ASN A 26 -13.89 9.40 -8.58
N PRO A 27 -14.43 8.49 -9.42
CA PRO A 27 -15.78 8.00 -9.24
C PRO A 27 -15.92 7.27 -7.91
N ALA A 28 -17.14 7.29 -7.35
CA ALA A 28 -17.46 6.47 -6.19
C ALA A 28 -17.46 4.99 -6.61
N LEU A 29 -16.36 4.29 -6.36
CA LEU A 29 -16.25 2.86 -6.61
C LEU A 29 -16.93 2.07 -5.49
N ALA A 30 -17.77 1.12 -5.88
CA ALA A 30 -18.25 0.07 -4.99
C ALA A 30 -17.32 -1.13 -5.10
N ASP A 31 -17.19 -1.88 -4.01
CA ASP A 31 -16.52 -3.17 -4.04
C ASP A 31 -17.37 -4.19 -4.83
N ASP A 32 -16.88 -4.59 -6.00
CA ASP A 32 -17.53 -5.55 -6.91
C ASP A 32 -17.26 -7.03 -6.54
N GLY A 33 -16.49 -7.28 -5.47
CA GLY A 33 -16.07 -8.62 -5.05
C GLY A 33 -15.01 -9.27 -5.97
N SER A 34 -14.51 -8.54 -6.98
CA SER A 34 -13.49 -9.05 -7.89
C SER A 34 -12.18 -9.34 -7.16
N THR A 35 -11.46 -10.36 -7.63
CA THR A 35 -10.16 -10.75 -7.08
C THR A 35 -9.23 -11.09 -8.24
N PRO A 36 -8.02 -10.53 -8.30
CA PRO A 36 -7.11 -10.76 -9.40
C PRO A 36 -6.55 -12.19 -9.37
N LYS A 37 -6.19 -12.69 -10.55
CA LYS A 37 -5.48 -13.96 -10.68
C LYS A 37 -4.00 -13.73 -10.37
N VAL A 38 -3.48 -14.40 -9.34
CA VAL A 38 -2.06 -14.34 -8.98
C VAL A 38 -1.33 -15.58 -9.51
N ALA A 39 -1.20 -15.68 -10.83
CA ALA A 39 -0.67 -16.87 -11.49
C ALA A 39 0.80 -17.17 -11.12
N ALA A 40 1.58 -16.14 -10.81
CA ALA A 40 2.98 -16.23 -10.38
C ALA A 40 3.16 -16.93 -9.02
N VAL A 41 2.16 -16.87 -8.13
CA VAL A 41 2.25 -17.51 -6.81
C VAL A 41 1.91 -19.00 -6.93
N PRO A 42 2.75 -19.94 -6.43
CA PRO A 42 2.49 -21.37 -6.49
C PRO A 42 1.11 -21.76 -5.93
N PRO A 43 0.40 -22.74 -6.53
CA PRO A 43 -0.99 -23.07 -6.17
C PRO A 43 -1.23 -23.34 -4.68
N ALA A 44 -0.29 -24.03 -4.00
CA ALA A 44 -0.40 -24.33 -2.58
C ALA A 44 -0.39 -23.08 -1.70
N MET A 45 0.41 -22.07 -2.07
CA MET A 45 0.48 -20.79 -1.36
C MET A 45 -0.69 -19.89 -1.74
N ARG A 46 -1.08 -19.90 -3.01
CA ARG A 46 -2.22 -19.13 -3.52
C ARG A 46 -3.54 -19.49 -2.81
N ARG A 47 -3.72 -20.75 -2.42
CA ARG A 47 -4.87 -21.22 -1.63
C ARG A 47 -4.90 -20.70 -0.19
N ARG A 48 -3.76 -20.25 0.33
CA ARG A 48 -3.64 -19.65 1.67
C ARG A 48 -3.95 -18.16 1.66
N LEU A 49 -3.85 -17.50 0.51
CA LEU A 49 -4.13 -16.08 0.40
C LEU A 49 -5.63 -15.81 0.40
N ASP A 50 -6.00 -14.87 1.24
CA ASP A 50 -7.29 -14.19 1.23
C ASP A 50 -7.36 -13.22 0.02
N ARG A 51 -8.31 -12.28 0.05
CA ARG A 51 -8.44 -11.29 -1.03
C ARG A 51 -7.34 -10.23 -0.96
N LEU A 52 -7.03 -9.74 0.24
CA LEU A 52 -6.00 -8.72 0.46
C LEU A 52 -4.61 -9.18 0.00
N GLY A 53 -4.27 -10.43 0.32
CA GLY A 53 -3.07 -11.09 -0.17
C GLY A 53 -3.05 -11.27 -1.68
N LYS A 54 -4.20 -11.52 -2.32
CA LYS A 54 -4.24 -11.66 -3.79
C LYS A 54 -4.04 -10.33 -4.52
N ILE A 55 -4.68 -9.26 -4.04
CA ILE A 55 -4.57 -7.93 -4.68
C ILE A 55 -3.17 -7.32 -4.49
N SER A 56 -2.56 -7.51 -3.33
CA SER A 56 -1.20 -7.05 -3.06
C SER A 56 -0.17 -7.82 -3.87
N LEU A 57 -0.29 -9.14 -3.96
CA LEU A 57 0.65 -9.95 -4.72
C LEU A 57 0.44 -9.86 -6.23
N SER A 58 -0.73 -9.45 -6.73
CA SER A 58 -0.90 -9.21 -8.16
C SER A 58 -0.06 -8.03 -8.64
N VAL A 59 -0.11 -6.88 -7.94
CA VAL A 59 0.70 -5.71 -8.31
C VAL A 59 2.20 -5.96 -8.08
N ALA A 60 2.55 -6.69 -7.02
CA ALA A 60 3.94 -7.06 -6.75
C ALA A 60 4.51 -7.99 -7.82
N SER A 61 3.75 -9.01 -8.23
CA SER A 61 4.20 -9.98 -9.24
C SER A 61 4.36 -9.33 -10.61
N ASP A 62 3.42 -8.47 -11.00
CA ASP A 62 3.47 -7.71 -12.25
C ASP A 62 4.73 -6.84 -12.32
N LEU A 63 5.05 -6.11 -11.25
CA LEU A 63 6.27 -5.28 -11.21
C LEU A 63 7.55 -6.10 -11.20
N VAL A 64 7.58 -7.24 -10.51
CA VAL A 64 8.73 -8.16 -10.55
C VAL A 64 8.93 -8.76 -11.94
N GLU A 65 7.86 -9.10 -12.66
CA GLU A 65 7.94 -9.63 -14.01
C GLU A 65 8.60 -8.61 -14.97
N ARG A 66 8.26 -7.32 -14.82
CA ARG A 66 8.81 -6.24 -15.66
C ARG A 66 10.21 -5.76 -15.26
N ASN A 67 10.57 -5.84 -13.97
CA ASN A 67 11.77 -5.18 -13.43
C ASN A 67 12.79 -6.13 -12.78
N GLY A 68 12.47 -7.41 -12.67
CA GLY A 68 13.24 -8.38 -11.89
C GLY A 68 12.95 -8.31 -10.39
N TYR A 69 13.46 -9.30 -9.65
CA TYR A 69 13.27 -9.35 -8.21
C TYR A 69 14.20 -8.35 -7.49
N MET A 70 13.69 -7.68 -6.46
CA MET A 70 14.38 -6.61 -5.72
C MET A 70 13.97 -6.61 -4.24
N PRO A 71 14.72 -5.95 -3.34
CA PRO A 71 14.28 -5.73 -1.97
C PRO A 71 12.91 -5.05 -1.95
N SER A 72 12.12 -5.31 -0.91
CA SER A 72 10.73 -4.87 -0.90
C SER A 72 10.23 -4.37 0.45
N VAL A 73 9.28 -3.45 0.38
CA VAL A 73 8.58 -2.85 1.52
C VAL A 73 7.08 -3.07 1.31
N PHE A 74 6.45 -3.76 2.23
CA PHE A 74 5.01 -4.00 2.22
C PHE A 74 4.36 -3.15 3.31
N CYS A 75 3.46 -2.25 2.93
CA CYS A 75 2.74 -1.40 3.86
C CYS A 75 1.25 -1.64 3.82
N SER A 76 0.69 -1.90 4.99
CA SER A 76 -0.74 -1.95 5.20
C SER A 76 -1.06 -1.27 6.52
N ARG A 77 -2.08 -0.41 6.52
CA ARG A 77 -2.50 0.31 7.71
C ARG A 77 -3.16 -0.66 8.69
N HIS A 78 -4.04 -1.53 8.21
CA HIS A 78 -4.80 -2.47 9.02
C HIS A 78 -4.29 -3.91 8.93
N GLY A 79 -3.56 -4.27 7.87
CA GLY A 79 -3.10 -5.63 7.63
C GLY A 79 -4.27 -6.62 7.61
N GLU A 80 -4.06 -7.78 8.24
CA GLU A 80 -5.01 -8.90 8.28
C GLU A 80 -6.10 -8.70 9.35
N ILE A 81 -6.72 -7.51 9.37
CA ILE A 81 -7.69 -7.14 10.39
C ILE A 81 -8.98 -7.97 10.30
N GLN A 82 -9.42 -8.32 9.08
CA GLN A 82 -10.57 -9.19 8.87
C GLN A 82 -10.34 -10.56 9.51
N THR A 83 -9.18 -11.16 9.21
CA THR A 83 -8.73 -12.44 9.79
C THR A 83 -8.63 -12.35 11.32
N THR A 84 -8.06 -11.26 11.84
CA THR A 84 -7.86 -11.05 13.28
C THR A 84 -9.19 -10.94 14.02
N ILE A 85 -10.13 -10.11 13.52
CA ILE A 85 -11.46 -9.94 14.14
C ILE A 85 -12.26 -11.25 14.08
N GLN A 86 -12.17 -12.01 12.98
CA GLN A 86 -12.82 -13.31 12.89
C GLN A 86 -12.27 -14.30 13.93
N MET A 87 -10.95 -14.32 14.17
CA MET A 87 -10.38 -15.18 15.22
C MET A 87 -10.77 -14.75 16.64
N LEU A 88 -10.88 -13.44 16.91
CA LEU A 88 -11.38 -12.95 18.20
C LEU A 88 -12.85 -13.35 18.42
N LYS A 89 -13.64 -13.28 17.36
CA LYS A 89 -15.02 -13.80 17.31
C LYS A 89 -15.05 -15.30 17.63
N ASP A 90 -14.22 -16.10 16.95
CA ASP A 90 -14.11 -17.54 17.20
C ASP A 90 -13.77 -17.83 18.68
N LEU A 91 -12.85 -17.07 19.29
CA LEU A 91 -12.51 -17.17 20.72
C LEU A 91 -13.70 -16.88 21.64
N ILE A 92 -14.46 -15.80 21.37
CA ILE A 92 -15.62 -15.43 22.19
C ILE A 92 -16.67 -16.55 22.18
N TRP A 93 -16.82 -17.24 21.05
CA TRP A 93 -17.78 -18.34 20.89
C TRP A 93 -17.22 -19.72 21.26
N ASN A 94 -16.01 -19.81 21.82
CA ASN A 94 -15.31 -21.08 22.12
C ASN A 94 -15.17 -22.00 20.91
N ASN A 95 -15.01 -21.43 19.72
CA ASN A 95 -14.68 -22.17 18.51
C ASN A 95 -13.16 -22.38 18.43
N ASP A 96 -12.74 -23.47 17.78
CA ASP A 96 -11.32 -23.72 17.51
C ASP A 96 -10.73 -22.67 16.55
N ILE A 97 -9.56 -22.14 16.89
CA ILE A 97 -8.78 -21.29 15.98
C ILE A 97 -7.99 -22.18 15.04
N SER A 98 -8.17 -21.98 13.73
CA SER A 98 -7.36 -22.65 12.70
C SER A 98 -5.88 -22.22 12.81
N PRO A 99 -4.93 -23.16 12.98
CA PRO A 99 -3.50 -22.83 12.99
C PRO A 99 -3.02 -22.15 11.71
N THR A 100 -3.62 -22.51 10.56
CA THR A 100 -3.30 -21.87 9.28
C THR A 100 -3.78 -20.42 9.27
N ARG A 101 -5.00 -20.16 9.74
CA ARG A 101 -5.56 -18.80 9.82
C ARG A 101 -4.73 -17.93 10.76
N PHE A 102 -4.33 -18.47 11.91
CA PHE A 102 -3.44 -17.78 12.85
C PHE A 102 -2.06 -17.48 12.24
N SER A 103 -1.46 -18.42 11.49
CA SER A 103 -0.17 -18.18 10.83
C SER A 103 -0.22 -17.07 9.77
N LEU A 104 -1.42 -16.78 9.24
CA LEU A 104 -1.64 -15.73 8.24
C LEU A 104 -2.08 -14.41 8.86
N SER A 105 -2.36 -14.33 10.16
CA SER A 105 -2.85 -13.10 10.78
C SER A 105 -1.75 -12.11 11.15
N VAL A 106 -0.48 -12.50 11.00
CA VAL A 106 0.65 -11.61 11.23
C VAL A 106 0.79 -10.64 10.06
N HIS A 107 1.14 -9.38 10.35
CA HIS A 107 1.20 -8.31 9.33
C HIS A 107 2.15 -8.62 8.17
N ASN A 108 3.21 -9.38 8.42
CA ASN A 108 4.20 -9.78 7.42
C ASN A 108 3.85 -11.11 6.68
N ALA A 109 2.64 -11.66 6.85
CA ALA A 109 2.27 -12.92 6.20
C ALA A 109 2.32 -12.82 4.66
N ILE A 110 1.74 -11.75 4.11
CA ILE A 110 1.69 -11.49 2.67
C ILE A 110 3.10 -11.33 2.09
N SER A 111 3.95 -10.53 2.74
CA SER A 111 5.33 -10.28 2.30
C SER A 111 6.20 -11.54 2.44
N GLY A 112 5.98 -12.37 3.46
CA GLY A 112 6.62 -13.67 3.60
C GLY A 112 6.18 -14.67 2.52
N ILE A 113 4.89 -14.69 2.15
CA ILE A 113 4.42 -15.49 1.02
C ILE A 113 5.05 -15.00 -0.29
N PHE A 114 5.20 -13.70 -0.47
CA PHE A 114 5.86 -13.14 -1.66
C PHE A 114 7.30 -13.61 -1.81
N THR A 115 8.11 -13.59 -0.75
CA THR A 115 9.52 -14.03 -0.81
C THR A 115 9.64 -15.53 -1.04
N ILE A 116 8.85 -16.35 -0.34
CA ILE A 116 8.85 -17.80 -0.51
C ILE A 116 8.40 -18.19 -1.92
N ALA A 117 7.35 -17.54 -2.46
CA ALA A 117 6.84 -17.82 -3.80
C ALA A 117 7.91 -17.55 -4.89
N ASN A 118 8.73 -16.51 -4.69
CA ASN A 118 9.79 -16.12 -5.61
C ASN A 118 11.17 -16.74 -5.28
N LYS A 119 11.27 -17.58 -4.24
CA LYS A 119 12.53 -18.17 -3.75
C LYS A 119 13.62 -17.13 -3.52
N SER A 120 13.26 -15.99 -2.96
CA SER A 120 14.19 -14.87 -2.77
C SER A 120 14.65 -14.74 -1.33
N GLU A 121 15.92 -14.41 -1.18
CA GLU A 121 16.58 -14.09 0.09
C GLU A 121 16.85 -12.59 0.24
N LEU A 122 16.35 -11.76 -0.70
CA LEU A 122 16.49 -10.31 -0.59
C LEU A 122 15.70 -9.74 0.59
N PRO A 123 16.14 -8.60 1.16
CA PRO A 123 15.43 -7.96 2.27
C PRO A 123 13.96 -7.69 1.96
N VAL A 124 13.11 -7.97 2.95
CA VAL A 124 11.70 -7.61 2.94
C VAL A 124 11.32 -6.98 4.27
N THR A 125 10.71 -5.79 4.24
CA THR A 125 10.20 -5.10 5.42
C THR A 125 8.68 -5.00 5.33
N SER A 126 7.98 -5.23 6.45
CA SER A 126 6.54 -4.99 6.56
C SER A 126 6.27 -3.90 7.58
N ILE A 127 5.57 -2.83 7.17
CA ILE A 127 5.33 -1.64 7.98
C ILE A 127 3.85 -1.27 8.07
N THR A 128 3.46 -0.68 9.19
CA THR A 128 2.19 0.04 9.35
C THR A 128 2.49 1.48 9.74
N ALA A 129 1.77 2.42 9.14
CA ALA A 129 2.04 3.85 9.30
C ALA A 129 0.77 4.70 9.43
N GLY A 130 -0.37 4.10 9.80
CA GLY A 130 -1.61 4.86 9.88
C GLY A 130 -1.98 5.48 8.53
N ARG A 131 -2.15 6.80 8.51
CA ARG A 131 -2.41 7.57 7.28
C ARG A 131 -1.15 8.01 6.54
N GLN A 132 0.03 7.61 7.02
CA GLN A 132 1.36 8.00 6.51
C GLN A 132 2.01 6.86 5.71
N ASP A 133 1.19 6.04 5.05
CA ASP A 133 1.57 4.84 4.30
C ASP A 133 2.64 5.12 3.23
N LEU A 134 2.35 6.01 2.28
CA LEU A 134 3.24 6.36 1.17
C LEU A 134 4.57 6.92 1.68
N THR A 135 4.52 7.90 2.59
CA THR A 135 5.73 8.60 3.05
C THR A 135 6.62 7.67 3.86
N SER A 136 6.04 6.80 4.68
CA SER A 136 6.81 5.80 5.44
C SER A 136 7.45 4.75 4.53
N CYS A 137 6.74 4.29 3.49
CA CYS A 137 7.34 3.42 2.48
C CYS A 137 8.54 4.08 1.79
N PHE A 138 8.43 5.37 1.49
CA PHE A 138 9.49 6.11 0.81
C PHE A 138 10.72 6.27 1.69
N TYR A 139 10.55 6.57 2.98
CA TYR A 139 11.68 6.64 3.91
C TYR A 139 12.38 5.29 4.08
N GLU A 140 11.61 4.21 4.25
CA GLU A 140 12.15 2.85 4.35
C GLU A 140 12.90 2.45 3.07
N ALA A 141 12.29 2.67 1.90
CA ALA A 141 12.92 2.37 0.62
C ALA A 141 14.17 3.23 0.35
N TYR A 142 14.14 4.52 0.71
CA TYR A 142 15.31 5.39 0.60
C TYR A 142 16.47 4.87 1.47
N GLY A 143 16.18 4.42 2.69
CA GLY A 143 17.17 3.77 3.56
C GLY A 143 17.80 2.55 2.88
N GLN A 144 16.97 1.63 2.38
CA GLN A 144 17.44 0.42 1.69
C GLN A 144 18.25 0.73 0.42
N LEU A 145 17.82 1.70 -0.38
CA LEU A 145 18.54 2.16 -1.58
C LEU A 145 19.90 2.78 -1.23
N LYS A 146 19.98 3.54 -0.12
CA LYS A 146 21.24 4.14 0.34
C LYS A 146 22.23 3.16 0.94
N GLU A 147 21.76 2.03 1.47
CA GLU A 147 22.64 0.92 1.86
C GLU A 147 23.28 0.19 0.65
N ALA A 148 22.90 0.56 -0.58
CA ALA A 148 23.57 0.22 -1.85
C ALA A 148 23.68 -1.29 -2.17
N LYS A 149 22.68 -2.10 -1.77
CA LYS A 149 22.60 -3.53 -2.14
C LYS A 149 21.69 -3.81 -3.34
N SER A 150 20.97 -2.81 -3.84
CA SER A 150 20.08 -2.91 -5.01
C SER A 150 19.83 -1.51 -5.58
N ASP A 151 19.69 -1.41 -6.90
CA ASP A 151 19.36 -0.15 -7.59
C ASP A 151 17.87 0.22 -7.49
N ASN A 152 17.03 -0.75 -7.12
CA ASN A 152 15.59 -0.60 -7.02
C ASN A 152 15.05 -1.22 -5.73
N VAL A 153 13.95 -0.67 -5.22
CA VAL A 153 13.15 -1.24 -4.12
C VAL A 153 11.67 -1.24 -4.51
N LEU A 154 11.00 -2.37 -4.31
CA LEU A 154 9.57 -2.51 -4.54
C LEU A 154 8.80 -2.09 -3.29
N CYS A 155 7.96 -1.06 -3.39
CA CYS A 155 6.99 -0.71 -2.36
C CYS A 155 5.59 -1.18 -2.77
N VAL A 156 4.93 -1.94 -1.90
CA VAL A 156 3.55 -2.39 -2.09
C VAL A 156 2.71 -1.83 -0.96
N ILE A 157 1.83 -0.88 -1.26
CA ILE A 157 0.90 -0.28 -0.30
C ILE A 157 -0.48 -0.84 -0.58
N TYR A 158 -1.10 -1.48 0.40
CA TYR A 158 -2.34 -2.20 0.20
C TYR A 158 -3.17 -2.22 1.48
N ASP A 159 -4.49 -2.16 1.31
CA ASP A 159 -5.43 -2.28 2.42
C ASP A 159 -6.83 -2.58 1.91
N GLU A 160 -7.74 -2.85 2.84
CA GLU A 160 -9.15 -3.05 2.56
C GLU A 160 -10.03 -2.44 3.65
N PRO A 161 -11.33 -2.22 3.37
CA PRO A 161 -12.25 -1.72 4.38
C PRO A 161 -12.24 -2.63 5.60
N ILE A 162 -12.14 -2.03 6.78
CA ILE A 162 -12.22 -2.75 8.05
C ILE A 162 -13.65 -3.27 8.28
N PRO A 163 -13.85 -4.25 9.19
CA PRO A 163 -15.19 -4.78 9.47
C PRO A 163 -16.19 -3.67 9.82
N ASP A 164 -17.45 -3.85 9.41
CA ASP A 164 -18.53 -2.86 9.53
C ASP A 164 -18.68 -2.30 10.95
N GLU A 165 -18.45 -3.13 11.96
CA GLU A 165 -18.49 -2.78 13.39
C GLU A 165 -17.54 -1.61 13.75
N TYR A 166 -16.46 -1.46 13.00
CA TYR A 166 -15.40 -0.49 13.23
C TYR A 166 -15.33 0.64 12.19
N GLN A 167 -16.05 0.53 11.06
CA GLN A 167 -15.97 1.52 9.97
C GLN A 167 -16.29 2.96 10.42
N LYS A 168 -17.14 3.13 11.43
CA LYS A 168 -17.44 4.46 12.01
C LYS A 168 -16.22 5.17 12.61
N TYR A 169 -15.18 4.42 12.98
CA TYR A 169 -13.92 4.95 13.51
C TYR A 169 -12.83 5.13 12.44
N CYS A 170 -12.92 4.37 11.35
CA CYS A 170 -11.98 4.46 10.23
C CYS A 170 -12.71 4.25 8.89
N PRO A 171 -13.21 5.33 8.26
CA PRO A 171 -14.02 5.25 7.05
C PRO A 171 -13.22 5.09 5.74
N VAL A 172 -11.89 4.91 5.84
CA VAL A 172 -10.96 4.85 4.71
C VAL A 172 -9.97 3.70 4.96
N PRO A 173 -9.68 2.83 3.97
CA PRO A 173 -10.17 2.89 2.59
C PRO A 173 -11.64 2.50 2.45
N ARG A 174 -12.28 2.96 1.35
CA ARG A 174 -13.69 2.64 1.05
C ARG A 174 -13.87 1.35 0.25
N TYR A 175 -12.79 0.89 -0.36
CA TYR A 175 -12.73 -0.31 -1.18
C TYR A 175 -11.33 -0.92 -1.07
N PRO A 176 -11.17 -2.24 -1.30
CA PRO A 176 -9.87 -2.88 -1.31
C PRO A 176 -8.99 -2.31 -2.40
N TYR A 177 -7.70 -2.12 -2.14
CA TYR A 177 -6.77 -1.60 -3.14
C TYR A 177 -5.36 -2.15 -2.93
N ALA A 178 -4.56 -2.07 -4.01
CA ALA A 178 -3.12 -2.24 -3.92
C ALA A 178 -2.41 -1.29 -4.90
N VAL A 179 -1.34 -0.66 -4.44
CA VAL A 179 -0.45 0.21 -5.20
C VAL A 179 0.95 -0.36 -5.10
N GLY A 180 1.54 -0.71 -6.23
CA GLY A 180 2.94 -1.09 -6.36
C GLY A 180 3.76 0.05 -6.96
N LEU A 181 4.94 0.31 -6.40
CA LEU A 181 5.89 1.30 -6.88
C LEU A 181 7.29 0.68 -6.91
N VAL A 182 7.99 0.81 -8.03
CA VAL A 182 9.42 0.51 -8.12
C VAL A 182 10.17 1.82 -7.95
N LEU A 183 10.87 1.93 -6.82
CA LEU A 183 11.60 3.13 -6.42
C LEU A 183 13.08 2.99 -6.73
N SER A 184 13.69 4.06 -7.22
CA SER A 184 15.11 4.17 -7.51
C SER A 184 15.66 5.52 -7.02
N LEU A 185 16.98 5.68 -6.97
CA LEU A 185 17.61 6.96 -6.63
C LEU A 185 17.72 7.91 -7.83
N ASP A 186 17.75 7.37 -9.06
CA ASP A 186 18.09 8.13 -10.26
C ASP A 186 17.27 7.73 -11.52
N GLN A 187 16.51 6.63 -11.49
CA GLN A 187 15.72 6.15 -12.64
C GLN A 187 14.22 6.40 -12.48
N GLY A 188 13.62 7.11 -13.43
CA GLY A 188 12.17 7.32 -13.50
C GLY A 188 11.71 8.69 -13.00
N ILE A 189 10.41 8.84 -12.78
CA ILE A 189 9.79 10.14 -12.46
C ILE A 189 10.31 10.64 -11.12
N LYS A 190 11.00 11.78 -11.12
CA LYS A 190 11.65 12.30 -9.92
C LYS A 190 10.65 12.95 -8.98
N CYS A 191 10.58 12.43 -7.75
CA CYS A 191 9.67 12.90 -6.73
C CYS A 191 10.44 13.41 -5.50
N SER A 192 10.13 14.64 -5.08
CA SER A 192 10.74 15.26 -3.91
C SER A 192 9.72 15.46 -2.79
N PHE A 193 10.04 14.92 -1.61
CA PHE A 193 9.13 14.90 -0.47
C PHE A 193 9.52 15.97 0.55
N SER A 194 8.52 16.71 0.99
CA SER A 194 8.62 17.68 2.09
C SER A 194 7.42 17.57 3.01
N HIS A 195 7.63 17.85 4.29
CA HIS A 195 6.54 17.99 5.24
C HIS A 195 6.69 19.29 6.02
N SER A 196 5.57 19.81 6.48
CA SER A 196 5.52 20.88 7.47
C SER A 196 4.54 20.52 8.58
N GLU A 197 4.91 20.90 9.80
CA GLU A 197 4.02 20.81 10.95
C GLU A 197 3.16 22.07 11.00
N LYS A 198 1.83 21.91 11.08
CA LYS A 198 0.94 23.01 11.44
C LYS A 198 0.61 22.93 12.93
N LEU A 199 1.32 23.72 13.73
CA LEU A 199 0.97 24.01 15.12
C LEU A 199 -0.18 25.02 15.17
N SER A 200 -1.41 24.66 14.78
CA SER A 200 -2.56 25.49 15.14
C SER A 200 -3.88 24.74 15.26
N SER A 201 -4.61 25.07 16.32
CA SER A 201 -5.94 24.61 16.69
C SER A 201 -7.07 25.09 15.75
N ASP A 202 -6.77 25.96 14.78
CA ASP A 202 -7.76 26.61 13.90
C ASP A 202 -7.76 26.12 12.45
N CYS A 203 -7.05 25.04 12.14
CA CYS A 203 -7.04 24.50 10.78
C CYS A 203 -8.32 23.70 10.48
N ILE A 204 -9.30 24.34 9.83
CA ILE A 204 -10.47 23.72 9.16
C ILE A 204 -10.03 22.95 7.89
N GLU A 205 -8.77 22.54 7.77
CA GLU A 205 -8.37 21.59 6.73
C GLU A 205 -8.86 20.19 7.12
N LYS A 206 -9.80 19.68 6.34
CA LYS A 206 -10.33 18.33 6.53
C LYS A 206 -9.20 17.35 6.24
N ILE A 207 -9.00 16.39 7.16
CA ILE A 207 -8.13 15.24 6.92
C ILE A 207 -8.48 14.65 5.55
N GLY A 208 -7.48 14.20 4.79
CA GLY A 208 -7.66 13.65 3.44
C GLY A 208 -8.86 12.71 3.35
N LYS A 209 -9.63 12.81 2.26
CA LYS A 209 -10.84 12.00 2.07
C LYS A 209 -10.56 10.59 1.56
N GLU A 210 -9.33 10.35 1.14
CA GLU A 210 -8.83 9.11 0.54
C GLU A 210 -7.47 8.71 1.16
N VAL A 211 -6.99 7.52 0.82
CA VAL A 211 -5.62 7.05 1.14
C VAL A 211 -4.57 7.78 0.29
N MET A 212 -3.40 8.08 0.86
CA MET A 212 -2.37 8.86 0.17
C MET A 212 -1.82 8.12 -1.06
N ALA A 213 -1.68 6.80 -1.00
CA ALA A 213 -1.17 6.01 -2.12
C ALA A 213 -2.04 6.11 -3.38
N LEU A 214 -3.37 6.08 -3.23
CA LEU A 214 -4.29 6.23 -4.36
C LEU A 214 -4.29 7.67 -4.89
N GLU A 215 -4.29 8.67 -4.01
CA GLU A 215 -4.18 10.09 -4.42
C GLU A 215 -2.85 10.35 -5.16
N PHE A 216 -1.76 9.72 -4.73
CA PHE A 216 -0.46 9.81 -5.37
C PHE A 216 -0.45 9.16 -6.77
N ILE A 217 -0.95 7.93 -6.91
CA ILE A 217 -1.02 7.28 -8.22
C ILE A 217 -1.90 8.07 -9.20
N LYS A 218 -3.01 8.65 -8.74
CA LYS A 218 -3.80 9.56 -9.58
C LYS A 218 -3.00 10.77 -10.04
N ALA A 219 -2.18 11.36 -9.16
CA ALA A 219 -1.31 12.46 -9.53
C ALA A 219 -0.25 12.06 -10.58
N ILE A 220 0.29 10.84 -10.49
CA ILE A 220 1.20 10.27 -11.50
C ILE A 220 0.49 10.05 -12.84
N ILE A 221 -0.69 9.43 -12.84
CA ILE A 221 -1.49 9.19 -14.06
C ILE A 221 -1.84 10.51 -14.76
N LEU A 222 -2.25 11.52 -13.99
CA LEU A 222 -2.63 12.84 -14.49
C LEU A 222 -1.43 13.77 -14.75
N GLN A 223 -0.19 13.29 -14.55
CA GLN A 223 1.04 14.06 -14.74
C GLN A 223 1.01 15.41 -14.01
N LYS A 224 0.51 15.42 -12.77
CA LYS A 224 0.50 16.63 -11.94
C LYS A 224 1.94 16.99 -11.54
N GLU A 225 2.23 18.27 -11.39
CA GLU A 225 3.53 18.75 -10.90
C GLU A 225 3.68 18.60 -9.38
N SER A 226 2.57 18.50 -8.66
CA SER A 226 2.58 18.25 -7.22
C SER A 226 1.27 17.69 -6.69
N VAL A 227 1.35 17.09 -5.50
CA VAL A 227 0.20 16.63 -4.71
C VAL A 227 0.46 16.90 -3.23
N GLU A 228 -0.59 17.29 -2.52
CA GLU A 228 -0.55 17.54 -1.08
C GLU A 228 -1.44 16.56 -0.33
N PHE A 229 -0.95 16.07 0.80
CA PHE A 229 -1.65 15.17 1.69
C PHE A 229 -1.74 15.78 3.09
N VAL A 230 -2.93 15.79 3.66
CA VAL A 230 -3.15 16.19 5.06
C VAL A 230 -3.39 14.94 5.88
N THR A 231 -2.44 14.65 6.77
CA THR A 231 -2.49 13.53 7.72
C THR A 231 -2.57 14.06 9.14
N ASP A 232 -2.97 13.21 10.07
CA ASP A 232 -3.00 13.48 11.49
C ASP A 232 -2.21 12.43 12.26
N ASN A 233 -1.49 12.87 13.30
CA ASN A 233 -0.84 12.01 14.27
C ASN A 233 -1.00 12.59 15.69
N SER A 234 -0.38 11.95 16.68
CA SER A 234 -0.41 12.40 18.08
C SER A 234 0.14 13.82 18.29
N CYS A 235 0.94 14.33 17.35
CA CYS A 235 1.57 15.65 17.40
C CYS A 235 0.76 16.72 16.65
N GLY A 236 -0.35 16.35 15.99
CA GLY A 236 -1.23 17.27 15.29
C GLY A 236 -1.38 16.93 13.81
N LYS A 237 -1.84 17.92 13.03
CA LYS A 237 -1.98 17.78 11.58
C LYS A 237 -0.63 18.01 10.90
N GLN A 238 -0.28 17.12 9.99
CA GLN A 238 0.91 17.22 9.15
C GLN A 238 0.50 17.37 7.69
N VAL A 239 1.12 18.33 7.02
CA VAL A 239 0.94 18.54 5.57
C VAL A 239 2.17 17.99 4.87
N TRP A 240 1.96 16.99 4.03
CA TRP A 240 2.97 16.43 3.15
C TRP A 240 2.77 17.01 1.76
N ARG A 241 3.85 17.45 1.12
CA ARG A 241 3.85 17.88 -0.27
C ARG A 241 4.86 17.04 -1.04
N VAL A 242 4.41 16.48 -2.15
CA VAL A 242 5.23 15.74 -3.10
C VAL A 242 5.27 16.54 -4.40
N THR A 243 6.45 17.00 -4.76
CA THR A 243 6.70 17.61 -6.07
C THR A 243 7.14 16.53 -7.04
N ILE A 244 6.55 16.51 -8.23
CA ILE A 244 6.73 15.51 -9.28
C ILE A 244 7.33 16.24 -10.49
N GLU A 245 8.57 15.91 -10.83
CA GLU A 245 9.25 16.42 -12.03
C GLU A 245 8.95 15.46 -13.18
N ASN A 246 7.97 15.81 -14.01
CA ASN A 246 7.66 15.07 -15.24
C ASN A 246 8.72 15.38 -16.31
N TYR A 247 9.13 14.36 -17.06
CA TYR A 247 10.13 14.47 -18.14
C TYR A 247 9.61 15.24 -19.36
#